data_AF-A0A8I3AX31-F1
#
_entry.id   AF-A0A8I3AX31-F1
#
_cell.length_a   1.000
_cell.length_b   1.000
_cell.length_c   1.000
_cell.angle_alpha   90.00
_cell.angle_beta   90.00
_cell.angle_gamma   90.00
#
_symmetry.space_group_name_H-M   'P 1'
#
loop_
_entity.id
_entity.type
_entity.pdbx_description
1 polymer ?
#
loop_
_entity_poly.entity_id
_entity_poly.type
_entity_poly.pdbx_seq_one_letter_code
_entity_poly.pdbx_strand_id
1 'polypeptide(L)'
;MLSDALSTWYTNRPREFHPMIEMEVDDSLFPVLLFTNGAAVFANQLYHTAMLLMLQHRPRTLSVGAARKDPTMSPLWHAQRVCGIAMNNDRRDSWDLCLVAALYRAAQRMTYEPQQLAVLGCFEKIKTMTGWDVSFLVNKAREDWGMATG
;
A
#
# COMPACT_ATOMS: atom_id res chain seq x y z
N MET A 1 -6.61 21.64 -2.25
CA MET A 1 -5.24 21.07 -2.19
C MET A 1 -5.27 19.64 -2.74
N LEU A 2 -4.13 19.01 -3.02
CA LEU A 2 -4.09 17.63 -3.57
C LEU A 2 -4.83 16.62 -2.68
N SER A 3 -4.73 16.74 -1.35
CA SER A 3 -5.45 15.89 -0.39
C SER A 3 -6.96 15.96 -0.56
N ASP A 4 -7.49 17.16 -0.80
CA ASP A 4 -8.93 17.37 -0.95
C ASP A 4 -9.42 16.73 -2.25
N ALA A 5 -8.67 16.90 -3.34
CA ALA A 5 -8.96 16.27 -4.62
C ALA A 5 -8.91 14.73 -4.53
N LEU A 6 -7.93 14.17 -3.82
CA LEU A 6 -7.82 12.74 -3.55
C LEU A 6 -9.00 12.23 -2.72
N SER A 7 -9.36 12.92 -1.65
CA SER A 7 -10.52 12.57 -0.81
C SER A 7 -11.83 12.66 -1.59
N THR A 8 -12.01 13.70 -2.41
CA THR A 8 -13.17 13.82 -3.29
C THR A 8 -13.23 12.67 -4.30
N TRP A 9 -12.10 12.31 -4.94
CA TRP A 9 -12.06 11.17 -5.84
C TRP A 9 -12.40 9.88 -5.12
N TYR A 10 -11.79 9.61 -3.96
CA TYR A 10 -12.02 8.37 -3.22
C TYR A 10 -13.49 8.22 -2.85
N THR A 11 -14.11 9.27 -2.29
CA THR A 11 -15.54 9.23 -1.91
C THR A 11 -16.48 9.08 -3.11
N ASN A 12 -16.14 9.66 -4.27
CA ASN A 12 -17.02 9.70 -5.43
C ASN A 12 -16.62 8.72 -6.56
N ARG A 13 -15.68 7.80 -6.30
CA ARG A 13 -15.18 6.88 -7.34
C ARG A 13 -16.32 6.00 -7.86
N PRO A 14 -16.31 5.61 -9.15
CA PRO A 14 -17.32 4.71 -9.69
C PRO A 14 -17.33 3.35 -8.95
N ARG A 15 -18.43 2.61 -9.08
CA ARG A 15 -18.60 1.31 -8.42
C ARG A 15 -17.51 0.30 -8.82
N GLU A 16 -17.04 0.39 -10.05
CA GLU A 16 -15.98 -0.46 -10.62
C GLU A 16 -14.63 -0.25 -9.93
N PHE A 17 -14.45 0.88 -9.24
CA PHE A 17 -13.26 1.23 -8.46
C PHE A 17 -13.41 0.96 -6.97
N HIS A 18 -14.56 0.45 -6.53
CA HIS A 18 -14.71 -0.03 -5.16
C HIS A 18 -14.16 -1.45 -5.02
N PRO A 19 -13.61 -1.81 -3.85
CA PRO A 19 -13.28 -3.20 -3.57
C PRO A 19 -14.57 -4.04 -3.63
N MET A 20 -14.48 -5.20 -4.28
CA MET A 20 -15.51 -6.23 -4.23
C MET A 20 -15.56 -6.87 -2.84
N ILE A 21 -14.40 -7.02 -2.21
CA ILE A 21 -14.24 -7.52 -0.85
C ILE A 21 -13.27 -6.58 -0.13
N GLU A 22 -13.68 -6.05 1.01
CA GLU A 22 -12.86 -5.31 1.97
C GLU A 22 -13.12 -5.89 3.36
N MET A 23 -12.11 -6.56 3.93
CA MET A 23 -12.23 -7.23 5.22
C MET A 23 -10.97 -7.01 6.06
N GLU A 24 -11.18 -6.67 7.32
CA GLU A 24 -10.18 -6.75 8.38
C GLU A 24 -10.37 -8.10 9.07
N VAL A 25 -9.38 -8.99 8.95
CA VAL A 25 -9.43 -10.31 9.60
C VAL A 25 -8.44 -10.26 10.77
N ASP A 26 -8.90 -10.59 11.97
CA ASP A 26 -8.13 -10.42 13.21
C ASP A 26 -6.75 -11.10 13.17
N ASP A 27 -6.64 -12.25 12.50
CA ASP A 27 -5.37 -13.00 12.35
C ASP A 27 -4.59 -12.68 11.07
N SER A 28 -5.09 -11.77 10.22
CA SER A 28 -4.40 -11.39 8.98
C SER A 28 -3.36 -10.30 9.21
N LEU A 29 -2.23 -10.40 8.50
CA LEU A 29 -1.15 -9.40 8.57
C LEU A 29 -1.53 -8.07 7.92
N PHE A 30 -2.44 -8.12 6.95
CA PHE A 30 -2.90 -6.99 6.13
C PHE A 30 -4.40 -7.17 5.80
N PRO A 31 -5.14 -6.07 5.58
CA PRO A 31 -6.52 -6.14 5.12
C PRO A 31 -6.63 -6.89 3.78
N VAL A 32 -7.73 -7.62 3.62
CA VAL A 32 -8.07 -8.28 2.35
C VAL A 32 -8.84 -7.30 1.49
N LEU A 33 -8.25 -6.90 0.36
CA LEU A 33 -8.80 -5.92 -0.59
C LEU A 33 -8.77 -6.52 -1.99
N LEU A 34 -9.94 -6.93 -2.48
CA LEU A 34 -10.09 -7.53 -3.82
C LEU A 34 -10.83 -6.60 -4.75
N PHE A 35 -10.29 -6.38 -5.94
CA PHE A 35 -10.90 -5.56 -6.99
C PHE A 35 -11.22 -6.41 -8.21
N THR A 36 -12.23 -5.99 -8.96
CA THR A 36 -12.70 -6.72 -10.14
C THR A 36 -11.82 -6.51 -11.38
N ASN A 37 -10.94 -5.51 -11.37
CA ASN A 37 -10.13 -5.12 -12.53
C ASN A 37 -8.83 -4.41 -12.11
N GLY A 38 -7.83 -4.43 -13.00
CA GLY A 38 -6.51 -3.84 -12.76
C GLY A 38 -6.51 -2.31 -12.64
N ALA A 39 -7.42 -1.61 -13.33
CA ALA A 39 -7.52 -0.15 -13.21
C ALA A 39 -7.96 0.28 -11.79
N ALA A 40 -8.86 -0.49 -11.18
CA ALA A 40 -9.29 -0.29 -9.81
C ALA A 40 -8.15 -0.58 -8.81
N VAL A 41 -7.40 -1.68 -9.00
CA VAL A 41 -6.18 -1.96 -8.20
C VAL A 41 -5.22 -0.78 -8.28
N PHE A 42 -4.90 -0.34 -9.50
CA PHE A 42 -3.96 0.74 -9.76
C PHE A 42 -4.36 2.04 -9.06
N ALA A 43 -5.58 2.51 -9.33
CA ALA A 43 -6.03 3.80 -8.82
C ALA A 43 -6.15 3.82 -7.28
N ASN A 44 -6.65 2.73 -6.66
CA ASN A 44 -6.75 2.67 -5.20
C ASN A 44 -5.37 2.58 -4.54
N GLN A 45 -4.45 1.78 -5.08
CA GLN A 45 -3.10 1.71 -4.53
C GLN A 45 -2.37 3.06 -4.64
N LEU A 46 -2.52 3.77 -5.75
CA LEU A 46 -1.98 5.13 -5.90
C LEU A 46 -2.63 6.13 -4.95
N TYR A 47 -3.94 6.07 -4.75
CA TYR A 47 -4.63 6.91 -3.77
C TYR A 47 -4.04 6.71 -2.36
N HIS A 48 -3.93 5.47 -1.88
CA HIS A 48 -3.38 5.21 -0.56
C HIS A 48 -1.91 5.62 -0.46
N THR A 49 -1.14 5.42 -1.53
CA THR A 49 0.27 5.84 -1.59
C THR A 49 0.43 7.35 -1.54
N ALA A 50 -0.39 8.10 -2.29
CA ALA A 50 -0.38 9.55 -2.28
C ALA A 50 -0.74 10.10 -0.89
N MET A 51 -1.81 9.58 -0.28
CA MET A 51 -2.21 9.94 1.08
C MET A 51 -1.13 9.61 2.11
N LEU A 52 -0.49 8.43 2.00
CA LEU A 52 0.65 8.04 2.83
C LEU A 52 1.77 9.09 2.77
N LEU A 53 2.20 9.46 1.57
CA LEU A 53 3.29 10.43 1.37
C LEU A 53 2.91 11.82 1.90
N MET A 54 1.68 12.27 1.65
CA MET A 54 1.18 13.56 2.13
C MET A 54 1.13 13.63 3.66
N LEU A 55 0.67 12.56 4.32
CA LEU A 55 0.61 12.49 5.78
C LEU A 55 2.01 12.42 6.41
N GLN A 56 2.96 11.73 5.76
CA GLN A 56 4.36 11.68 6.21
C GLN A 56 5.08 13.03 6.16
N HIS A 57 4.78 13.85 5.14
CA HIS A 57 5.44 15.14 4.92
C HIS A 57 4.60 16.33 5.39
N ARG A 58 3.56 16.09 6.19
CA ARG A 58 2.69 17.15 6.70
C ARG A 58 3.47 18.10 7.63
N PRO A 59 3.41 19.43 7.41
CA PRO A 59 4.01 20.40 8.31
C PRO A 59 3.44 20.28 9.74
N ARG A 60 4.33 20.22 10.74
CA ARG A 60 3.97 20.09 12.17
C ARG A 60 3.11 21.24 12.69
N THR A 61 3.08 22.36 11.99
CA THR A 61 2.30 23.57 12.31
C THR A 61 0.80 23.44 12.01
N LEU A 62 0.39 22.46 11.22
CA LEU A 62 -1.02 22.21 10.90
C LEU A 62 -1.64 21.28 11.95
N SER A 63 -2.13 21.86 13.05
CA SER A 63 -2.77 21.14 14.17
C SER A 63 -3.97 20.30 13.73
N VAL A 64 -4.09 19.11 14.31
CA VAL A 64 -5.16 18.13 14.06
C VAL A 64 -5.90 17.88 15.37
N GLY A 65 -6.68 18.86 15.82
CA GLY A 65 -7.44 18.75 17.06
C GLY A 65 -8.57 17.71 17.00
N ALA A 66 -9.12 17.42 15.81
CA ALA A 66 -10.29 16.57 15.63
C ALA A 66 -10.07 15.30 14.79
N ALA A 67 -9.01 15.22 13.97
CA ALA A 67 -8.84 14.13 13.00
C ALA A 67 -8.06 12.90 13.52
N ARG A 68 -7.83 12.80 14.84
CA ARG A 68 -7.14 11.63 15.45
C ARG A 68 -7.98 10.35 15.45
N LYS A 69 -9.29 10.45 15.20
CA LYS A 69 -10.22 9.29 15.20
C LYS A 69 -10.53 8.76 13.80
N ASP A 70 -10.14 9.46 12.74
CA ASP A 70 -10.38 9.01 11.38
C ASP A 70 -9.20 8.14 10.90
N PRO A 71 -9.43 6.85 10.57
CA PRO A 71 -8.37 5.98 10.07
C PRO A 71 -7.69 6.50 8.80
N THR A 72 -8.39 7.28 7.97
CA THR A 72 -7.84 7.90 6.74
C THR A 72 -6.81 9.00 7.02
N MET A 73 -6.63 9.39 8.28
CA MET A 73 -5.58 10.30 8.72
C MET A 73 -4.34 9.58 9.26
N SER A 74 -4.32 8.24 9.24
CA SER A 74 -3.21 7.42 9.71
C SER A 74 -2.30 6.99 8.55
N PRO A 75 -0.99 7.38 8.55
CA PRO A 75 -0.03 6.85 7.57
C PRO A 75 0.06 5.32 7.59
N LEU A 76 0.01 4.71 8.77
CA LEU A 76 0.12 3.25 8.89
C LEU A 76 -1.08 2.55 8.24
N TRP A 77 -2.28 3.11 8.43
CA TRP A 77 -3.50 2.61 7.79
C TRP A 77 -3.32 2.57 6.28
N HIS A 78 -2.93 3.69 5.65
CA HIS A 78 -2.67 3.75 4.21
C HIS A 78 -1.59 2.77 3.75
N ALA A 79 -0.49 2.63 4.49
CA ALA A 79 0.57 1.67 4.16
C ALA A 79 0.05 0.22 4.19
N GLN A 80 -0.74 -0.16 5.20
CA GLN A 80 -1.33 -1.49 5.28
C GLN A 80 -2.32 -1.77 4.14
N ARG A 81 -3.05 -0.76 3.68
CA ARG A 81 -3.93 -0.89 2.49
C ARG A 81 -3.10 -1.12 1.23
N VAL A 82 -2.04 -0.36 1.00
CA VAL A 82 -1.14 -0.59 -0.14
C VAL A 82 -0.60 -2.02 -0.13
N CYS A 83 -0.10 -2.51 1.01
CA CYS A 83 0.34 -3.89 1.17
C CYS A 83 -0.80 -4.88 0.91
N GLY A 84 -1.97 -4.69 1.52
CA GLY A 84 -3.14 -5.56 1.33
C GLY A 84 -3.58 -5.66 -0.13
N ILE A 85 -3.65 -4.53 -0.84
CA ILE A 85 -3.94 -4.50 -2.29
C ILE A 85 -2.88 -5.29 -3.07
N ALA A 86 -1.60 -5.08 -2.77
CA ALA A 86 -0.50 -5.79 -3.42
C ALA A 86 -0.53 -7.31 -3.19
N MET A 87 -0.81 -7.76 -1.96
CA MET A 87 -0.90 -9.19 -1.63
C MET A 87 -1.97 -9.90 -2.44
N ASN A 88 -3.11 -9.23 -2.64
CA ASN A 88 -4.29 -9.74 -3.32
C ASN A 88 -4.29 -9.48 -4.84
N ASN A 89 -3.21 -8.92 -5.40
CA ASN A 89 -3.08 -8.67 -6.83
C ASN A 89 -2.42 -9.87 -7.54
N ASP A 90 -3.25 -10.83 -7.97
CA ASP A 90 -2.83 -12.08 -8.62
C ASP A 90 -2.72 -12.01 -10.16
N ARG A 91 -2.90 -10.83 -10.73
CA ARG A 91 -2.98 -10.65 -12.18
C ARG A 91 -1.72 -9.99 -12.73
N ARG A 92 -1.02 -10.68 -13.63
CA ARG A 92 0.21 -10.16 -14.27
C ARG A 92 -0.02 -8.82 -14.99
N ASP A 93 -1.16 -8.68 -15.66
CA ASP A 93 -1.59 -7.49 -16.39
C ASP A 93 -1.98 -6.30 -15.49
N SER A 94 -2.12 -6.53 -14.19
CA SER A 94 -2.47 -5.52 -13.18
C SER A 94 -1.24 -4.97 -12.45
N TRP A 95 -0.02 -5.31 -12.87
CA TRP A 95 1.22 -4.80 -12.28
C TRP A 95 1.90 -3.79 -13.22
N ASP A 96 2.46 -2.74 -12.63
CA ASP A 96 3.39 -1.78 -13.25
C ASP A 96 4.45 -1.36 -12.21
N LEU A 97 5.50 -0.70 -12.67
CA LEU A 97 6.63 -0.30 -11.81
C LEU A 97 6.24 0.77 -10.75
N CYS A 98 5.18 1.55 -10.97
CA CYS A 98 4.66 2.47 -9.97
C CYS A 98 4.02 1.73 -8.79
N LEU A 99 3.29 0.64 -9.05
CA LEU A 99 2.74 -0.22 -7.99
C LEU A 99 3.82 -0.95 -7.20
N VAL A 100 4.87 -1.41 -7.86
CA VAL A 100 6.04 -2.00 -7.18
C VAL A 100 6.72 -0.97 -6.27
N ALA A 101 6.91 0.27 -6.77
CA ALA A 101 7.46 1.36 -5.97
C ALA A 101 6.53 1.75 -4.79
N ALA A 102 5.22 1.77 -5.01
CA ALA A 102 4.22 2.01 -3.98
C ALA A 102 4.29 0.97 -2.86
N LEU A 103 4.38 -0.32 -3.20
CA LEU A 103 4.59 -1.40 -2.23
C LEU A 103 5.86 -1.17 -1.41
N TYR A 104 6.98 -0.84 -2.05
CA TYR A 104 8.23 -0.53 -1.33
C TYR A 104 8.06 0.66 -0.38
N ARG A 105 7.39 1.74 -0.81
CA ARG A 105 7.11 2.90 0.06
C ARG A 105 6.25 2.55 1.26
N ALA A 106 5.24 1.70 1.08
CA ALA A 106 4.42 1.21 2.17
C ALA A 106 5.22 0.29 3.12
N ALA A 107 6.10 -0.55 2.58
CA ALA A 107 6.97 -1.46 3.32
C ALA A 107 7.80 -0.75 4.39
N GLN A 108 8.28 0.47 4.11
CA GLN A 108 9.07 1.28 5.05
C GLN A 108 8.31 1.62 6.36
N ARG A 109 6.99 1.39 6.41
CA ARG A 109 6.15 1.57 7.61
C ARG A 109 5.91 0.29 8.41
N MET A 110 6.36 -0.86 7.92
CA MET A 110 6.20 -2.13 8.61
C MET A 110 7.32 -2.32 9.63
N THR A 111 6.94 -2.50 10.90
CA THR A 111 7.86 -2.75 12.02
C THR A 111 7.69 -4.14 12.61
N TYR A 112 6.65 -4.87 12.21
CA TYR A 112 6.38 -6.23 12.67
C TYR A 112 6.97 -7.24 11.66
N GLU A 113 7.84 -8.13 12.14
CA GLU A 113 8.61 -9.02 11.28
C GLU A 113 7.76 -9.90 10.35
N PRO A 114 6.65 -10.53 10.80
CA PRO A 114 5.77 -11.26 9.88
C PRO A 114 5.20 -10.42 8.73
N GLN A 115 4.87 -9.14 8.98
CA GLN A 115 4.46 -8.23 7.91
C GLN A 115 5.60 -7.95 6.93
N GLN A 116 6.82 -7.75 7.44
CA GLN A 116 8.00 -7.53 6.62
C GLN A 116 8.30 -8.75 5.73
N LEU A 117 8.29 -9.95 6.30
CA LEU A 117 8.46 -11.21 5.56
C LEU A 117 7.38 -11.41 4.49
N ALA A 118 6.11 -11.09 4.81
CA ALA A 118 5.03 -11.14 3.83
C ALA A 118 5.28 -10.17 2.67
N VAL A 119 5.75 -8.94 2.93
CA VAL A 119 6.13 -7.99 1.87
C VAL A 119 7.28 -8.52 1.01
N LEU A 120 8.32 -9.12 1.61
CA LEU A 120 9.39 -9.76 0.84
C LEU A 120 8.85 -10.89 -0.06
N GLY A 121 7.96 -11.73 0.47
CA GLY A 121 7.28 -12.76 -0.32
C GLY A 121 6.45 -12.18 -1.47
N CYS A 122 5.82 -11.02 -1.26
CA CYS A 122 5.10 -10.30 -2.31
C CYS A 122 6.02 -9.84 -3.45
N PHE A 123 7.21 -9.30 -3.13
CA PHE A 123 8.19 -8.94 -4.17
C PHE A 123 8.65 -10.16 -4.98
N GLU A 124 8.90 -11.30 -4.34
CA GLU A 124 9.26 -12.54 -5.04
C GLU A 124 8.11 -13.07 -5.92
N LYS A 125 6.86 -12.93 -5.46
CA LYS A 125 5.67 -13.22 -6.27
C LYS A 125 5.59 -12.32 -7.50
N ILE A 126 5.80 -11.01 -7.34
CA ILE A 126 5.85 -10.05 -8.46
C ILE A 126 6.93 -10.46 -9.46
N LYS A 127 8.16 -10.71 -9.00
CA LYS A 127 9.28 -11.17 -9.83
C LYS A 127 8.92 -12.41 -10.65
N THR A 128 8.33 -13.41 -9.99
CA THR A 128 7.93 -14.66 -10.63
C THR A 128 6.83 -14.45 -11.68
N MET A 129 5.85 -13.59 -11.38
CA MET A 129 4.72 -13.32 -12.28
C MET A 129 5.08 -12.44 -13.49
N THR A 130 5.86 -11.38 -13.27
CA THR A 130 6.15 -10.37 -14.31
C THR A 130 7.44 -10.64 -15.06
N GLY A 131 8.42 -11.28 -14.40
CA GLY A 131 9.80 -11.42 -14.86
C GLY A 131 10.68 -10.22 -14.57
N TRP A 132 10.20 -9.22 -13.82
CA TRP A 132 11.00 -8.03 -13.49
C TRP A 132 12.03 -8.31 -12.41
N ASP A 133 13.21 -7.74 -12.58
CA ASP A 133 14.21 -7.70 -11.52
C ASP A 133 13.85 -6.61 -10.49
N VAL A 134 13.30 -7.06 -9.36
CA VAL A 134 12.98 -6.21 -8.19
C VAL A 134 13.89 -6.54 -6.99
N SER A 135 14.96 -7.32 -7.19
CA SER A 135 15.83 -7.77 -6.10
C SER A 135 16.53 -6.61 -5.39
N PHE A 136 16.78 -5.50 -6.08
CA PHE A 136 17.30 -4.29 -5.45
C PHE A 136 16.34 -3.69 -4.40
N LEU A 137 15.02 -3.76 -4.60
CA LEU A 137 14.02 -3.29 -3.63
C LEU A 137 13.93 -4.24 -2.44
N VAL A 138 14.03 -5.54 -2.67
CA VAL A 138 14.09 -6.58 -1.62
C VAL A 138 15.28 -6.32 -0.70
N ASN A 139 16.46 -6.12 -1.27
CA ASN A 139 17.68 -5.83 -0.51
C ASN A 139 17.56 -4.52 0.25
N LYS A 140 17.04 -3.48 -0.40
CA LYS A 140 16.83 -2.17 0.24
C LYS A 140 15.83 -2.25 1.40
N ALA A 141 14.75 -3.01 1.25
CA ALA A 141 13.77 -3.21 2.33
C ALA A 141 14.39 -3.95 3.52
N ARG A 142 15.17 -5.00 3.28
CA ARG A 142 15.91 -5.72 4.33
C ARG A 142 16.89 -4.79 5.06
N GLU A 143 17.64 -3.98 4.32
CA GLU A 143 18.56 -2.98 4.89
C GLU A 143 17.81 -1.95 5.75
N ASP A 144 16.73 -1.37 5.22
CA ASP A 144 15.89 -0.38 5.92
C ASP A 144 15.33 -0.95 7.25
N TRP A 145 15.08 -2.26 7.32
CA TRP A 145 14.60 -2.95 8.53
C TRP A 145 15.71 -3.51 9.42
N GLY A 146 16.99 -3.41 9.02
CA GLY A 146 18.11 -3.97 9.77
C GLY A 146 18.15 -5.50 9.79
N MET A 147 17.55 -6.17 8.79
CA MET A 147 17.61 -7.62 8.66
C MET A 147 19.00 -8.06 8.17
N ALA A 148 19.54 -9.15 8.72
CA ALA A 148 20.78 -9.73 8.20
C ALA A 148 20.59 -10.18 6.74
N THR A 149 21.50 -9.76 5.86
CA THR A 149 21.62 -10.34 4.52
C THR A 149 22.29 -11.71 4.67
N GLY A 150 21.50 -12.78 4.55
CA GLY A 150 22.01 -14.15 4.46
C GLY A 150 22.80 -14.39 3.19
#